data_AF-A0A8T5RHA7-F1
#
_entry.id   AF-A0A8T5RHA7-F1
#
_cell.length_a   1.000
_cell.length_b   1.000
_cell.length_c   1.000
_cell.angle_alpha   90.00
_cell.angle_beta   90.00
_cell.angle_gamma   90.00
#
_symmetry.space_group_name_H-M   'P 1'
#
loop_
_entity.id
_entity.type
_entity.pdbx_description
1 polymer ?
#
loop_
_entity_poly.entity_id
_entity_poly.type
_entity_poly.pdbx_seq_one_letter_code
_entity_poly.pdbx_strand_id
1 'polypeptide(L)'
;MKEYELGVTIFYSDQCPYVVDLVDEIKDKPKGSKVKIIKFENCKDAQENGVYPYGTYCVICNGERSLYQHTLKKQIQSVLDK
;
A
#
# COMPACT_ATOMS: atom_id res chain seq x y z
N MET A 1 12.38 -5.82 -6.34
CA MET A 1 12.37 -4.58 -5.53
C MET A 1 12.53 -3.30 -6.35
N LYS A 2 13.17 -3.30 -7.53
CA LYS A 2 13.26 -2.10 -8.40
C LYS A 2 11.90 -1.52 -8.81
N GLU A 3 10.87 -2.35 -8.93
CA GLU A 3 9.51 -1.91 -9.29
C GLU A 3 8.81 -1.01 -8.25
N TYR A 4 9.34 -0.92 -7.03
CA TYR A 4 8.77 -0.12 -5.94
C TYR A 4 9.68 1.01 -5.48
N GLU A 5 10.76 1.29 -6.23
CA GLU A 5 11.80 2.28 -5.92
C GLU A 5 11.26 3.70 -5.74
N LEU A 6 10.20 4.08 -6.46
CA LEU A 6 9.66 5.43 -6.47
C LEU A 6 8.14 5.41 -6.38
N GLY A 7 7.62 6.09 -5.37
CA GLY A 7 6.18 6.23 -5.13
C GLY A 7 5.66 5.37 -3.99
N VAL A 8 4.35 5.15 -3.99
CA VAL A 8 3.62 4.45 -2.94
C VAL A 8 2.94 3.24 -3.56
N THR A 9 3.29 2.03 -3.11
CA THR A 9 2.56 0.81 -3.48
C THR A 9 1.82 0.28 -2.28
N ILE A 10 0.53 0.03 -2.44
CA ILE A 10 -0.36 -0.42 -1.38
C ILE A 10 -0.88 -1.78 -1.76
N PHE A 11 -0.61 -2.75 -0.91
CA PHE A 11 -1.12 -4.11 -1.00
C PHE A 11 -2.18 -4.29 0.07
N TYR A 12 -3.39 -4.70 -0.29
CA TYR A 12 -4.47 -4.85 0.69
C TYR A 12 -5.46 -5.96 0.33
N SER A 13 -6.22 -6.44 1.32
CA SER A 13 -7.34 -7.37 1.11
C SER A 13 -8.60 -6.85 1.79
N ASP A 14 -9.79 -7.29 1.34
CA ASP A 14 -11.09 -6.93 1.96
C ASP A 14 -11.19 -7.39 3.43
N GLN A 15 -10.31 -8.30 3.87
CA GLN A 15 -10.25 -8.79 5.24
C GLN A 15 -9.68 -7.76 6.24
N CYS A 16 -9.12 -6.63 5.78
CA CYS A 16 -8.56 -5.59 6.64
C CYS A 16 -9.45 -4.33 6.68
N PRO A 17 -10.24 -4.09 7.75
CA PRO A 17 -11.15 -2.94 7.83
C PRO A 17 -10.41 -1.59 7.83
N TYR A 18 -9.19 -1.56 8.38
CA TYR A 18 -8.38 -0.34 8.48
C TYR A 18 -7.81 0.16 7.15
N VAL A 19 -7.84 -0.69 6.13
CA VAL A 19 -7.17 -0.45 4.87
C VAL A 19 -8.08 0.22 3.85
N VAL A 20 -9.38 -0.02 3.99
CA VAL A 20 -10.40 0.44 3.07
C VAL A 20 -10.43 1.97 3.07
N ASP A 21 -10.38 2.57 4.26
CA ASP A 21 -10.32 4.02 4.48
C ASP A 21 -9.10 4.65 3.79
N LEU A 22 -7.92 4.03 3.98
CA LEU A 22 -6.68 4.51 3.37
C LEU A 22 -6.69 4.37 1.84
N VAL A 23 -7.18 3.24 1.33
CA VAL A 23 -7.30 3.01 -0.12
C VAL A 23 -8.26 4.04 -0.71
N ASP A 24 -9.38 4.32 -0.07
CA ASP A 24 -10.37 5.30 -0.53
C ASP A 24 -9.79 6.72 -0.59
N GLU A 25 -9.11 7.17 0.47
CA GLU A 25 -8.41 8.47 0.51
C GLU A 25 -7.36 8.62 -0.60
N ILE A 26 -6.66 7.56 -0.94
CA ILE A 26 -5.58 7.59 -1.92
C ILE A 26 -6.12 7.39 -3.34
N LYS A 27 -7.27 6.73 -3.49
CA LYS A 27 -7.95 6.55 -4.78
C LYS A 27 -8.49 7.88 -5.34
N ASP A 28 -8.77 8.84 -4.46
CA ASP A 28 -9.18 10.21 -4.81
C ASP A 28 -8.00 11.09 -5.31
N LYS A 29 -6.75 10.65 -5.11
CA LYS A 29 -5.57 11.39 -5.60
C LYS A 29 -5.52 11.41 -7.14
N PRO A 30 -5.06 12.51 -7.74
CA PRO A 30 -5.04 12.68 -9.19
C PRO A 30 -4.21 11.59 -9.90
N LYS A 31 -4.74 11.07 -11.02
CA LYS A 31 -4.04 10.14 -11.92
C LYS A 31 -2.74 10.80 -12.42
N GLY A 32 -1.61 10.39 -11.85
CA GLY A 32 -0.29 11.00 -12.09
C GLY A 32 0.63 10.91 -10.89
N SER A 33 0.07 10.76 -9.68
CA SER A 33 0.84 10.35 -8.51
C SER A 33 1.39 8.94 -8.72
N LYS A 34 2.62 8.67 -8.28
CA LYS A 34 3.26 7.34 -8.33
C LYS A 34 2.63 6.36 -7.33
N VAL A 35 1.30 6.27 -7.31
CA VAL A 35 0.54 5.36 -6.45
C VAL A 35 0.17 4.13 -7.24
N LYS A 36 0.49 2.96 -6.70
CA LYS A 36 0.05 1.67 -7.21
C LYS A 36 -0.76 0.97 -6.12
N ILE A 37 -1.98 0.56 -6.44
CA ILE A 37 -2.85 -0.15 -5.50
C ILE A 37 -3.03 -1.58 -6.04
N ILE A 38 -2.68 -2.57 -5.22
CA ILE A 38 -2.75 -4.00 -5.51
C ILE A 38 -3.66 -4.63 -4.47
N LYS A 39 -4.76 -5.22 -4.94
CA LYS A 39 -5.73 -5.89 -4.08
C LYS A 39 -5.51 -7.39 -4.12
N PHE A 40 -5.33 -8.02 -2.97
CA PHE A 40 -5.33 -9.46 -2.81
C PHE A 40 -6.76 -9.98 -2.74
N GLU A 41 -7.17 -10.73 -3.76
CA GLU A 41 -8.52 -11.30 -3.84
C GLU A 41 -8.69 -12.56 -2.99
N ASN A 42 -7.60 -13.31 -2.76
CA ASN A 42 -7.64 -14.60 -2.07
C ASN A 42 -6.38 -14.82 -1.21
N CYS A 43 -6.45 -15.73 -0.23
CA CYS A 43 -5.31 -16.09 0.63
C CYS A 43 -4.09 -16.57 -0.15
N LYS A 44 -4.32 -17.26 -1.27
CA LYS A 44 -3.25 -17.74 -2.16
C LYS A 44 -2.53 -16.58 -2.86
N ASP A 45 -3.29 -15.58 -3.29
CA ASP A 45 -2.75 -14.37 -3.90
C ASP A 45 -1.91 -13.57 -2.89
N ALA A 46 -2.37 -13.48 -1.64
CA ALA A 46 -1.60 -12.88 -0.55
C ALA A 46 -0.32 -13.67 -0.21
N GLN A 47 -0.28 -14.99 -0.42
CA GLN A 47 0.94 -15.79 -0.20
C GLN A 47 1.93 -15.68 -1.36
N GLU A 48 1.45 -15.64 -2.61
CA GLU A 48 2.30 -15.58 -3.81
C GLU A 48 2.77 -14.16 -4.14
N ASN A 49 1.90 -13.16 -3.96
CA ASN A 49 2.17 -11.74 -4.24
C ASN A 49 2.45 -10.92 -2.98
N GLY A 50 2.38 -11.55 -1.80
CA GLY A 50 2.67 -10.91 -0.52
C GLY A 50 4.13 -10.50 -0.41
N VAL A 51 4.36 -9.19 -0.36
CA VAL A 51 5.67 -8.60 -0.03
C VAL A 51 6.01 -8.70 1.47
N TYR A 52 5.07 -9.20 2.29
CA TYR A 52 5.22 -9.38 3.72
C TYR A 52 4.49 -10.64 4.24
N PRO A 53 5.15 -11.50 5.03
CA PRO A 53 4.60 -12.82 5.41
C PRO A 53 3.49 -12.79 6.47
N TYR A 54 3.27 -11.67 7.17
CA TYR A 54 2.33 -11.60 8.30
C TYR A 54 1.22 -10.56 8.15
N GLY A 55 1.02 -10.00 6.96
CA GLY A 55 0.05 -8.92 6.76
C GLY A 55 -0.85 -9.16 5.56
N THR A 56 -2.16 -9.20 5.80
CA THR A 56 -3.21 -8.97 4.77
C THR A 56 -3.16 -7.56 4.18
N TYR A 57 -2.17 -6.76 4.60
CA TYR A 57 -1.87 -5.41 4.14
C TYR A 57 -0.36 -5.12 4.23
N CYS A 58 0.17 -4.41 3.23
CA CYS A 58 1.53 -3.88 3.22
C CYS A 58 1.59 -2.59 2.40
N VAL A 59 2.38 -1.60 2.82
CA VAL A 59 2.68 -0.41 2.02
C VAL A 59 4.17 -0.33 1.76
N ILE A 60 4.53 0.04 0.55
CA ILE A 60 5.91 0.32 0.15
C ILE A 60 5.99 1.78 -0.27
N CYS A 61 6.80 2.57 0.43
CA CYS A 61 7.08 3.97 0.11
C CYS A 61 8.54 4.09 -0.34
N ASN A 62 8.78 4.46 -1.59
CA ASN A 62 10.14 4.60 -2.16
C ASN A 62 11.08 3.42 -1.86
N GLY A 63 10.56 2.19 -1.98
CA GLY A 63 11.29 0.96 -1.71
C GLY A 63 11.37 0.55 -0.23
N GLU A 64 10.98 1.42 0.70
CA GLU A 64 10.88 1.07 2.12
C GLU A 64 9.53 0.44 2.44
N ARG A 65 9.57 -0.73 3.08
CA ARG A 65 8.39 -1.45 3.53
C ARG A 65 7.90 -0.83 4.85
N SER A 66 6.65 -0.39 4.85
CA SER A 66 5.97 0.09 6.04
C SER A 66 4.74 -0.77 6.31
N LEU A 67 4.63 -1.25 7.54
CA LEU A 67 3.46 -1.98 8.02
C LEU A 67 2.41 -1.00 8.53
N TYR A 68 1.18 -1.48 8.71
CA TYR A 68 0.12 -0.66 9.28
C TYR A 68 0.53 -0.13 10.66
N GLN A 69 0.79 1.17 10.73
CA GLN A 69 1.02 1.94 11.95
C GLN A 69 0.27 3.26 11.81
N HIS A 70 -0.13 3.89 12.91
CA HIS A 70 -0.83 5.17 12.89
C HIS A 70 -0.05 6.28 12.14
N THR A 71 1.27 6.14 12.03
CA THR A 71 2.18 7.05 11.32
C THR A 71 2.14 6.90 9.79
N LEU A 72 1.54 5.82 9.28
CA LEU A 72 1.61 5.47 7.87
C LEU A 72 0.88 6.46 6.96
N LYS A 73 -0.26 7.01 7.41
CA LYS A 73 -0.97 8.07 6.67
C LYS A 73 -0.06 9.28 6.40
N LYS A 74 0.67 9.74 7.41
CA LYS A 74 1.60 10.87 7.28
C LYS A 74 2.77 10.56 6.35
N GLN A 75 3.31 9.34 6.43
CA GLN A 75 4.39 8.88 5.55
C GLN A 75 3.96 8.86 4.08
N ILE A 76 2.80 8.28 3.79
CA ILE A 76 2.23 8.24 2.44
C ILE A 76 1.99 9.66 1.93
N GLN A 77 1.44 10.54 2.77
CA GLN A 77 1.18 11.92 2.41
C GLN A 77 2.47 12.69 2.10
N SER A 78 3.54 12.52 2.89
CA SER A 78 4.86 13.09 2.60
C SER A 78 5.49 12.57 1.31
N VAL A 79 5.22 11.32 0.92
CA VAL A 79 5.71 10.76 -0.36
C VAL A 79 4.90 11.29 -1.54
N LEU A 80 3.61 11.57 -1.33
CA LEU A 80 2.70 12.07 -2.37
C LEU A 80 2.73 13.59 -2.56
N ASP A 81 3.22 14.34 -1.57
CA ASP A 81 3.36 15.80 -1.61
C ASP A 81 4.71 16.25 -2.21
N LYS A 82 5.65 15.31 -2.39
CA LYS A 82 6.93 15.51 -3.08
C LYS A 82 6.81 15.31 -4.58
#